data_AF-A0A5J4T127-F1
#
_entry.id   AF-A0A5J4T127-F1
#
_cell.length_a   1.000
_cell.length_b   1.000
_cell.length_c   1.000
_cell.angle_alpha   90.00
_cell.angle_beta   90.00
_cell.angle_gamma   90.00
#
_symmetry.space_group_name_H-M   'P 1'
#
loop_
_entity.id
_entity.type
_entity.pdbx_description
1 polymer ?
#
loop_
_entity_poly.entity_id
_entity_poly.type
_entity_poly.pdbx_seq_one_letter_code
_entity_poly.pdbx_strand_id
1 'polypeptide(L)'
;MEKERQASSTGKESTPKEVLMNLLVKLHECEKGFYEQMEIIGKQNPDEQDTEKEGKFYGGISDCMATVGYFIGEYVIRETCEQSFGQNPNVIIFETSEQSESGDEN
;
A
#
# COMPACT_ATOMS: atom_id res chain seq x y z
N MET A 1 18.07 -29.46 26.14
CA MET A 1 16.78 -28.74 26.10
C MET A 1 17.10 -27.26 26.24
N GLU A 2 17.35 -26.58 25.13
CA GLU A 2 17.46 -25.12 25.11
C GLU A 2 16.08 -24.55 24.80
N LYS A 3 15.56 -23.75 25.75
CA LYS A 3 14.37 -22.93 25.56
C LYS A 3 14.78 -21.70 24.78
N GLU A 4 14.49 -21.68 23.48
CA GLU A 4 14.51 -20.43 22.73
C GLU A 4 13.42 -19.51 23.26
N ARG A 5 13.86 -18.36 23.76
CA ARG A 5 13.02 -17.27 24.25
C ARG A 5 12.31 -16.66 23.05
N GLN A 6 11.04 -16.99 22.87
CA GLN A 6 10.13 -16.15 22.10
C GLN A 6 10.08 -14.77 22.74
N ALA A 7 10.75 -13.80 22.14
CA ALA A 7 10.50 -12.40 22.41
C ALA A 7 9.09 -12.09 21.89
N SER A 8 8.13 -12.05 22.82
CA SER A 8 6.80 -11.51 22.61
C SER A 8 6.94 -10.02 22.26
N SER A 9 6.93 -9.74 20.95
CA SER A 9 6.71 -8.40 20.44
C SER A 9 5.21 -8.13 20.49
N THR A 10 4.73 -7.65 21.63
CA THR A 10 3.40 -7.05 21.76
C THR A 10 3.47 -5.62 21.18
N GLY A 11 3.55 -5.52 19.85
CA GLY A 11 3.33 -4.28 19.11
C GLY A 11 2.01 -4.39 18.38
N LYS A 12 1.23 -3.30 18.26
CA LYS A 12 0.08 -3.26 17.33
C LYS A 12 0.54 -3.84 16.01
N GLU A 13 -0.02 -4.97 15.59
CA GLU A 13 0.27 -5.56 14.28
C GLU A 13 -0.14 -4.52 13.24
N SER A 14 0.86 -3.87 12.63
CA SER A 14 0.64 -2.99 11.49
C SER A 14 0.08 -3.82 10.35
N THR A 15 -1.01 -3.36 9.75
CA THR A 15 -1.61 -4.08 8.64
C THR A 15 -0.61 -4.16 7.47
N PRO A 16 -0.65 -5.20 6.62
CA PRO A 16 0.25 -5.30 5.46
C PRO A 16 0.24 -4.04 4.58
N LYS A 17 -0.92 -3.39 4.44
CA LYS A 17 -1.08 -2.12 3.74
C LYS A 17 -0.27 -0.98 4.36
N GLU A 18 -0.31 -0.82 5.68
CA GLU A 18 0.46 0.20 6.39
C GLU A 18 1.97 -0.04 6.25
N VAL A 19 2.40 -1.30 6.30
CA VAL A 19 3.81 -1.67 6.10
C VAL A 19 4.26 -1.30 4.68
N LEU A 20 3.47 -1.64 3.66
CA LEU A 20 3.78 -1.32 2.27
C LEU A 20 3.79 0.19 2.00
N MET A 21 2.83 0.94 2.55
CA MET A 21 2.81 2.40 2.46
C MET A 21 4.04 3.03 3.12
N ASN A 22 4.40 2.58 4.33
CA ASN A 22 5.60 3.06 5.02
C ASN A 22 6.88 2.72 4.24
N LEU A 23 6.93 1.54 3.62
CA LEU A 23 8.05 1.14 2.77
C LEU A 23 8.16 2.04 1.54
N LEU A 24 7.04 2.36 0.87
CA LEU A 24 7.03 3.27 -0.27
C LEU A 24 7.55 4.66 0.11
N VAL A 25 7.12 5.20 1.26
CA VAL A 25 7.63 6.47 1.79
C VAL A 25 9.14 6.41 2.01
N LYS A 26 9.64 5.32 2.61
CA LYS A 26 11.08 5.15 2.86
C LYS A 26 11.90 5.04 1.58
N LEU A 27 11.38 4.40 0.54
CA LEU A 27 12.03 4.34 -0.77
C LEU A 27 12.14 5.73 -1.41
N HIS A 28 11.09 6.54 -1.32
CA HIS A 28 11.09 7.92 -1.83
C HIS A 28 12.06 8.82 -1.02
N GLU A 29 12.12 8.66 0.30
CA GLU A 29 13.12 9.35 1.12
C GLU A 29 14.56 8.93 0.74
N CYS A 30 14.76 7.64 0.44
CA CYS A 30 16.05 7.11 0.02
C CYS A 30 16.49 7.68 -1.34
N GLU A 31 15.60 7.71 -2.32
CA GLU A 31 15.87 8.32 -3.63
C GLU A 31 16.27 9.80 -3.49
N LYS A 32 15.48 10.56 -2.73
CA LYS A 32 15.77 11.98 -2.47
C LYS A 32 17.13 12.17 -1.78
N GLY A 33 17.41 11.39 -0.74
CA GLY A 33 18.68 11.49 0.00
C GLY A 33 19.88 11.15 -0.88
N PHE A 34 19.75 10.19 -1.80
CA PHE A 34 20.80 9.87 -2.76
C PHE A 34 21.02 11.00 -3.76
N TYR A 35 19.94 11.57 -4.31
CA TYR A 35 20.02 12.72 -5.22
C TYR A 35 20.76 13.90 -4.57
N GLU A 36 20.40 14.25 -3.33
CA GLU A 36 21.06 15.33 -2.59
C GLU A 36 22.55 15.06 -2.36
N GLN A 37 22.94 13.81 -2.06
CA GLN A 37 24.35 13.42 -1.92
C GLN A 37 25.11 13.55 -3.25
N MET A 38 24.51 13.09 -4.35
CA MET A 38 25.13 13.20 -5.67
C MET A 38 25.29 14.65 -6.12
N GLU A 39 24.34 15.52 -5.78
CA GLU A 39 24.46 16.96 -6.06
C GLU A 39 25.63 17.59 -5.29
N ILE A 40 25.85 17.19 -4.02
CA ILE A 40 26.98 17.66 -3.22
C ILE A 40 28.31 17.15 -3.80
N ILE A 41 28.39 15.86 -4.14
CA ILE A 41 29.59 15.26 -4.74
C ILE A 41 29.91 15.92 -6.07
N GLY A 42 28.93 16.09 -6.96
CA GLY A 42 29.14 16.73 -8.26
C GLY A 42 29.63 18.18 -8.15
N LYS A 43 29.25 18.90 -7.08
CA LYS A 43 29.74 20.26 -6.80
C LYS A 43 31.14 20.29 -6.18
N GLN A 44 31.49 19.31 -5.35
CA GLN A 44 32.75 19.29 -4.60
C GLN A 44 33.87 18.55 -5.33
N ASN A 45 33.57 17.38 -5.89
CA ASN A 45 34.49 16.47 -6.56
C ASN A 45 33.84 15.87 -7.83
N PRO A 46 33.83 16.59 -8.97
CA PRO A 46 33.16 16.14 -10.18
C PRO A 46 33.73 14.83 -10.75
N ASP A 47 35.03 14.55 -10.52
CA ASP A 47 35.68 13.32 -10.98
C ASP A 47 35.25 12.07 -10.18
N GLU A 48 34.62 12.25 -9.01
CA GLU A 48 34.07 11.15 -8.20
C GLU A 48 32.65 10.76 -8.63
N GLN A 49 32.01 11.53 -9.53
CA GLN A 49 30.68 11.22 -10.02
C GLN A 49 30.71 10.05 -11.01
N ASP A 50 30.17 8.91 -10.57
CA ASP A 50 30.06 7.70 -11.37
C ASP A 50 28.62 7.54 -11.89
N THR A 51 28.41 7.95 -13.14
CA THR A 51 27.09 7.92 -13.81
C THR A 51 26.56 6.50 -14.01
N GLU A 52 27.43 5.49 -14.07
CA GLU A 52 27.01 4.09 -14.17
C GLU A 52 26.45 3.60 -12.84
N LYS A 53 27.11 3.91 -11.72
CA LYS A 53 26.62 3.60 -10.37
C LYS A 53 25.35 4.37 -10.05
N GLU A 54 25.28 5.64 -10.44
CA GLU A 54 24.09 6.48 -10.33
C GLU A 54 22.90 5.85 -11.07
N GLY A 55 23.10 5.46 -12.33
CA GLY A 55 22.07 4.79 -13.13
C GLY A 55 21.61 3.46 -12.52
N LYS A 56 22.53 2.66 -11.97
CA LYS A 56 22.20 1.41 -11.26
C LYS A 56 21.35 1.66 -10.01
N PHE A 57 21.67 2.71 -9.25
CA PHE A 57 20.87 3.10 -8.09
C PHE A 57 19.45 3.49 -8.50
N TYR A 58 19.30 4.41 -9.46
CA TYR A 58 17.97 4.86 -9.90
C TYR A 58 17.14 3.76 -10.54
N GLY A 59 17.77 2.86 -11.30
CA GLY A 59 17.09 1.66 -11.82
C GLY A 59 16.58 0.77 -10.68
N GLY A 60 17.45 0.44 -9.72
CA GLY A 60 17.08 -0.42 -8.59
C GLY A 60 15.99 0.17 -7.69
N ILE A 61 16.09 1.46 -7.35
CA ILE A 61 15.08 2.12 -6.50
C ILE A 61 13.73 2.24 -7.23
N SER A 62 13.75 2.51 -8.53
CA SER A 62 12.55 2.52 -9.38
C SER A 62 11.87 1.15 -9.39
N ASP A 63 12.63 0.06 -9.57
CA ASP A 63 12.10 -1.31 -9.54
C ASP A 63 11.49 -1.66 -8.18
N CYS A 64 12.13 -1.24 -7.08
CA CYS A 64 11.59 -1.39 -5.73
C CYS A 64 10.26 -0.64 -5.56
N MET A 65 10.20 0.63 -5.96
CA MET A 65 8.97 1.44 -5.85
C MET A 65 7.84 0.88 -6.70
N ALA A 66 8.12 0.42 -7.93
CA ALA A 66 7.15 -0.21 -8.80
C ALA A 66 6.60 -1.51 -8.18
N THR A 67 7.47 -2.34 -7.62
CA THR A 67 7.09 -3.59 -6.95
C THR A 67 6.21 -3.33 -5.73
N VAL A 68 6.57 -2.36 -4.88
CA VAL A 68 5.76 -1.98 -3.72
C VAL A 68 4.42 -1.40 -4.15
N GLY A 69 4.41 -0.54 -5.17
CA GLY A 69 3.19 0.01 -5.77
C GLY A 69 2.25 -1.06 -6.31
N TYR A 70 2.80 -2.09 -6.97
CA TYR A 70 2.02 -3.25 -7.41
C TYR A 70 1.35 -3.98 -6.24
N PHE A 71 2.08 -4.28 -5.16
CA PHE A 71 1.49 -4.94 -3.99
C PHE A 71 0.43 -4.09 -3.28
N ILE A 72 0.61 -2.75 -3.22
CA ILE A 72 -0.41 -1.83 -2.71
C ILE A 72 -1.67 -1.91 -3.58
N GLY A 73 -1.50 -1.87 -4.91
CA GLY A 73 -2.60 -1.99 -5.86
C GLY A 73 -3.37 -3.30 -5.71
N GLU A 74 -2.66 -4.43 -5.68
CA GLU A 74 -3.26 -5.76 -5.46
C GLU A 74 -4.02 -5.84 -4.13
N TYR A 75 -3.49 -5.25 -3.06
CA TYR A 75 -4.16 -5.21 -1.77
C TYR A 75 -5.50 -4.46 -1.86
N VAL A 76 -5.51 -3.29 -2.51
CA VAL A 76 -6.73 -2.48 -2.68
C VAL A 76 -7.75 -3.20 -3.57
N ILE A 77 -7.32 -3.79 -4.68
CA ILE A 77 -8.20 -4.54 -5.58
C ILE A 77 -8.84 -5.70 -4.81
N ARG A 78 -8.04 -6.48 -4.07
CA ARG A 78 -8.55 -7.60 -3.29
C ARG A 78 -9.55 -7.17 -2.22
N GLU A 79 -9.26 -6.09 -1.49
CA GLU A 79 -10.17 -5.51 -0.50
C GLU A 79 -11.52 -5.12 -1.16
N THR A 80 -11.49 -4.49 -2.34
CA THR A 80 -12.72 -4.11 -3.06
C THR A 80 -13.47 -5.29 -3.68
N CYS A 81 -12.77 -6.32 -4.16
CA CYS A 81 -13.38 -7.55 -4.68
C CYS A 81 -14.07 -8.34 -3.56
N GLU A 82 -13.40 -8.54 -2.42
CA GLU A 82 -13.99 -9.25 -1.27
C GLU A 82 -15.23 -8.51 -0.73
N GLN A 83 -15.24 -7.17 -0.74
CA GLN A 83 -16.43 -6.37 -0.40
C GLN A 83 -17.58 -6.49 -1.41
N SER A 84 -17.27 -6.55 -2.71
CA SER A 84 -18.29 -6.62 -3.77
C SER A 84 -18.92 -8.01 -3.92
N PHE A 85 -18.20 -9.10 -3.63
CA PHE A 85 -18.77 -10.45 -3.61
C PHE A 85 -19.54 -10.79 -2.32
N GLY A 86 -19.36 -10.01 -1.24
CA GLY A 86 -20.19 -10.09 -0.03
C GLY A 86 -21.60 -9.53 -0.20
N GLN A 87 -21.80 -8.66 -1.19
CA GLN A 87 -23.14 -8.22 -1.62
C GLN A 87 -23.64 -9.21 -2.65
N ASN A 88 -24.36 -10.23 -2.18
CA ASN A 88 -24.94 -11.27 -3.03
C ASN A 88 -25.81 -10.61 -4.13
N PRO A 89 -25.39 -10.61 -5.41
CA PRO A 89 -26.06 -9.84 -6.47
C PRO A 89 -27.45 -10.39 -6.83
N ASN A 90 -27.83 -11.53 -6.26
CA ASN A 90 -29.12 -12.19 -6.44
C ASN A 90 -30.16 -11.86 -5.34
N VAL A 91 -29.84 -11.01 -4.36
CA VAL A 91 -30.81 -10.60 -3.35
C VAL A 91 -31.45 -9.28 -3.76
N ILE A 92 -32.59 -9.36 -4.45
CA ILE A 92 -33.45 -8.20 -4.71
C ILE A 92 -34.33 -8.01 -3.47
N ILE A 93 -34.11 -6.92 -2.72
CA ILE A 93 -34.99 -6.52 -1.62
C ILE A 93 -36.14 -5.71 -2.24
N PHE A 94 -37.33 -6.29 -2.27
CA PHE A 94 -38.55 -5.54 -2.59
C PHE A 94 -39.05 -4.85 -1.33
N GLU A 95 -38.92 -3.53 -1.27
CA GLU A 95 -39.64 -2.72 -0.28
C GLU A 95 -41.14 -2.85 -0.58
N THR A 96 -41.85 -3.57 0.28
CA THR A 96 -43.31 -3.69 0.19
C THR A 96 -43.88 -2.45 0.86
N SER A 97 -44.23 -1.43 0.07
CA SER A 97 -45.01 -0.31 0.56
C SER A 97 -46.43 -0.81 0.84
N GLU A 98 -46.73 -1.10 2.11
CA GLU A 98 -48.09 -1.28 2.59
C GLU A 98 -48.83 0.06 2.44
N GLN A 99 -49.48 0.27 1.29
CA GLN A 99 -50.57 1.23 1.22
C GLN A 99 -51.75 0.61 1.98
N SER A 100 -51.92 1.07 3.22
CA SER A 100 -53.14 0.90 3.97
C SER A 100 -54.27 1.64 3.26
N GLU A 101 -55.03 0.96 2.41
CA GLU A 101 -56.37 1.41 2.02
C GLU A 101 -57.29 1.22 3.24
N SER A 102 -57.57 2.33 3.91
CA SER A 102 -58.66 2.44 4.88
C SER A 102 -59.98 2.22 4.14
N GLY A 103 -60.64 1.09 4.40
CA GLY A 103 -62.04 0.90 4.03
C GLY A 103 -62.94 1.79 4.86
N ASP A 104 -63.60 2.75 4.21
CA ASP A 104 -64.79 3.41 4.76
C ASP A 104 -66.01 2.56 4.39
N GLU A 105 -66.59 1.91 5.40
CA GLU A 105 -67.90 1.29 5.34
C GLU A 105 -68.99 2.39 5.29
N ASN A 106 -70.02 2.18 4.47
CA ASN A 106 -71.28 2.93 4.53
C ASN A 106 -72.46 1.96 4.34
#